data_AF-A0A956CK64-F1
#
_entry.id   AF-A0A956CK64-F1
#
_cell.length_a   1.000
_cell.length_b   1.000
_cell.length_c   1.000
_cell.angle_alpha   90.00
_cell.angle_beta   90.00
_cell.angle_gamma   90.00
#
_symmetry.space_group_name_H-M   'P 1'
#
loop_
_entity.id
_entity.type
_entity.pdbx_description
1 polymer ?
#
loop_
_entity_poly.entity_id
_entity_poly.type
_entity_poly.pdbx_seq_one_letter_code
_entity_poly.pdbx_strand_id
1 'polypeptide(L)'
;MPSRIAHVAIAFAGALHLCAAGCDRPSEPSTHAPTVATHAPEQRTDTAATQVDTARAQQTPAAEVMPAANAPAAQAIPEENARDRIEPAARPDGAGAQEDGRRLFEAIVRDDPSLAATFFFPRDAFAHVKAIPDPDRYWQRLFARYEKDIHTLHAALPEGTTPAFERLEVVRRGGWVNVGDEGNALPYWAARHNVLHYTVNGKPQTLEVRVLITWGNRWYVTHLSEFH
;
A
#
# COMPACT_ATOMS: atom_id res chain seq x y z
N MET A 1 -45.42 -20.08 -10.27
CA MET A 1 -44.73 -20.94 -9.28
C MET A 1 -43.52 -20.17 -8.76
N PRO A 2 -43.54 -19.65 -7.52
CA PRO A 2 -42.40 -18.90 -7.00
C PRO A 2 -41.35 -19.87 -6.42
N SER A 3 -40.16 -19.88 -7.03
CA SER A 3 -38.98 -20.59 -6.52
C SER A 3 -38.45 -19.88 -5.28
N ARG A 4 -38.31 -20.65 -4.20
CA ARG A 4 -37.79 -20.23 -2.90
C ARG A 4 -36.26 -20.10 -2.97
N ILE A 5 -35.76 -18.94 -2.54
CA ILE A 5 -34.34 -18.67 -2.32
C ILE A 5 -33.91 -19.41 -1.06
N ALA A 6 -33.05 -20.42 -1.22
CA ALA A 6 -32.41 -21.11 -0.10
C ALA A 6 -31.25 -20.24 0.41
N HIS A 7 -31.43 -19.66 1.60
CA HIS A 7 -30.34 -19.10 2.38
C HIS A 7 -29.57 -20.27 3.02
N VAL A 8 -28.31 -20.48 2.61
CA VAL A 8 -27.39 -21.33 3.35
C VAL A 8 -26.59 -20.42 4.27
N ALA A 9 -27.03 -20.35 5.52
CA ALA A 9 -26.26 -19.80 6.63
C ALA A 9 -25.23 -20.86 7.05
N ILE A 10 -23.94 -20.55 6.94
CA ILE A 10 -22.88 -21.36 7.54
C ILE A 10 -22.70 -20.86 8.98
N ALA A 11 -23.16 -21.65 9.93
CA ALA A 11 -22.94 -21.43 11.36
C ALA A 11 -21.52 -21.88 11.73
N PHE A 12 -20.69 -20.95 12.22
CA PHE A 12 -19.45 -21.30 12.92
C PHE A 12 -19.78 -21.65 14.37
N ALA A 13 -19.72 -22.93 14.69
CA ALA A 13 -19.63 -23.42 16.06
C ALA A 13 -18.15 -23.40 16.47
N GLY A 14 -17.73 -22.32 17.13
CA GLY A 14 -16.41 -22.21 17.76
C GLY A 14 -16.56 -22.18 19.27
N ALA A 15 -16.23 -23.30 19.92
CA ALA A 15 -16.36 -23.51 21.35
C ALA A 15 -15.46 -22.55 22.15
N LEU A 16 -16.08 -21.85 23.09
CA LEU A 16 -15.43 -21.05 24.12
C LEU A 16 -14.86 -22.01 25.18
N HIS A 17 -13.55 -22.26 25.17
CA HIS A 17 -12.86 -22.91 26.29
C HIS A 17 -12.19 -21.85 27.15
N LEU A 18 -12.81 -21.66 28.32
CA LEU A 18 -12.35 -20.85 29.43
C LEU A 18 -11.32 -21.67 30.22
N CYS A 19 -10.05 -21.27 30.22
CA CYS A 19 -9.09 -21.69 31.25
C CYS A 19 -8.42 -20.46 31.85
N ALA A 20 -8.55 -20.38 33.17
CA ALA A 20 -8.07 -19.32 34.02
C ALA A 20 -6.66 -19.61 34.56
N ALA A 21 -6.00 -18.53 34.97
CA ALA A 21 -5.04 -18.39 36.06
C ALA A 21 -3.70 -19.17 36.02
N GLY A 22 -2.62 -18.41 36.19
CA GLY A 22 -1.29 -18.94 36.52
C GLY A 22 -0.22 -17.85 36.51
N CYS A 23 -0.21 -17.01 37.56
CA CYS A 23 0.97 -16.21 37.91
C CYS A 23 2.12 -17.15 38.25
N ASP A 24 3.31 -16.95 37.66
CA ASP A 24 4.55 -17.03 38.44
C ASP A 24 5.72 -16.42 37.66
N ARG A 25 6.38 -15.46 38.32
CA ARG A 25 7.72 -14.95 38.02
C ARG A 25 8.65 -15.55 39.08
N PRO A 26 9.86 -15.96 38.71
CA PRO A 26 11.00 -15.46 39.47
C PRO A 26 12.20 -15.04 38.61
N SER A 27 12.66 -13.83 38.95
CA SER A 27 14.01 -13.26 39.04
C SER A 27 15.23 -13.92 38.38
N GLU A 28 16.03 -13.05 37.74
CA GLU A 28 17.43 -13.20 37.30
C GLU A 28 18.40 -13.58 38.44
N PRO A 29 19.63 -14.00 38.08
CA PRO A 29 20.74 -13.05 38.28
C PRO A 29 21.81 -13.02 37.16
N SER A 30 22.17 -11.79 36.82
CA SER A 30 23.51 -11.18 36.66
C SER A 30 24.70 -11.88 35.99
N THR A 31 25.43 -11.01 35.26
CA THR A 31 26.91 -10.89 35.12
C THR A 31 27.58 -11.60 33.95
N HIS A 32 28.01 -10.83 32.94
CA HIS A 32 29.43 -10.45 32.73
C HIS A 32 29.61 -9.76 31.36
N ALA A 33 29.97 -8.48 31.37
CA ALA A 33 30.87 -7.87 30.38
C ALA A 33 32.31 -8.17 30.82
N PRO A 34 33.31 -8.28 29.92
CA PRO A 34 33.95 -7.11 29.28
C PRO A 34 34.31 -7.40 27.80
N THR A 35 34.76 -6.50 26.94
CA THR A 35 36.09 -5.86 26.94
C THR A 35 36.17 -4.90 25.76
N VAL A 36 36.63 -3.68 26.04
CA VAL A 36 37.08 -2.67 25.09
C VAL A 36 38.45 -3.07 24.53
N ALA A 37 38.65 -2.95 23.22
CA ALA A 37 39.99 -2.88 22.63
C ALA A 37 40.03 -1.83 21.51
N THR A 38 40.44 -0.63 21.92
CA THR A 38 41.03 0.44 21.12
C THR A 38 42.33 -0.06 20.47
N HIS A 39 42.53 0.16 19.17
CA HIS A 39 43.86 0.43 18.59
C HIS A 39 43.75 1.13 17.22
N ALA A 40 44.09 2.42 17.20
CA ALA A 40 44.78 3.09 16.09
C ALA A 40 46.26 3.23 16.50
N PRO A 41 47.21 3.11 15.56
CA PRO A 41 47.97 4.28 15.10
C PRO A 41 48.23 4.22 13.56
N GLU A 42 48.22 5.32 12.80
CA GLU A 42 49.20 6.41 12.68
C GLU A 42 50.34 6.15 11.67
N GLN A 43 50.20 6.81 10.51
CA GLN A 43 51.19 7.54 9.67
C GLN A 43 52.52 6.94 9.16
N ARG A 44 52.84 7.50 7.97
CA ARG A 44 54.16 7.76 7.33
C ARG A 44 54.75 6.57 6.57
N THR A 45 55.27 6.72 5.35
CA THR A 45 56.15 7.78 4.84
C THR A 45 56.00 8.01 3.32
N ASP A 46 56.33 9.26 2.94
CA ASP A 46 56.65 9.74 1.60
C ASP A 46 57.70 8.89 0.87
N THR A 47 57.55 8.77 -0.45
CA THR A 47 58.70 8.68 -1.37
C THR A 47 58.33 9.39 -2.66
N ALA A 48 59.03 10.49 -2.92
CA ALA A 48 59.05 11.22 -4.16
C ALA A 48 59.87 10.48 -5.23
N ALA A 49 59.48 10.60 -6.50
CA ALA A 49 60.41 10.90 -7.60
C ALA A 49 59.70 11.00 -8.98
N THR A 50 59.98 12.15 -9.61
CA THR A 50 60.24 12.33 -11.05
C THR A 50 59.07 12.54 -12.02
N GLN A 51 59.00 13.81 -12.44
CA GLN A 51 58.33 14.38 -13.60
C GLN A 51 58.75 13.70 -14.92
N VAL A 52 57.78 13.59 -15.84
CA VAL A 52 58.05 13.84 -17.26
C VAL A 52 56.92 14.70 -17.80
N ASP A 53 57.30 15.93 -18.14
CA ASP A 53 56.48 16.92 -18.81
C ASP A 53 56.36 16.51 -20.28
N THR A 54 55.14 16.30 -20.74
CA THR A 54 54.84 16.20 -22.18
C THR A 54 53.48 16.83 -22.41
N ALA A 55 53.51 18.13 -22.72
CA ALA A 55 52.38 18.91 -23.19
C ALA A 55 51.69 18.19 -24.36
N ARG A 56 50.52 17.62 -24.09
CA ARG A 56 49.56 17.18 -25.10
C ARG A 56 48.25 17.92 -24.86
N ALA A 57 47.86 18.69 -25.86
CA ALA A 57 46.66 19.52 -25.90
C ALA A 57 45.44 18.80 -25.31
N GLN A 58 44.94 19.32 -24.19
CA GLN A 58 43.65 18.94 -23.62
C GLN A 58 42.57 19.60 -24.48
N GLN A 59 42.00 18.82 -25.38
CA GLN A 59 40.64 19.05 -25.86
C GLN A 59 39.73 18.93 -24.64
N THR A 60 39.12 20.04 -24.23
CA THR A 60 38.03 20.04 -23.26
C THR A 60 36.90 19.18 -23.84
N PRO A 61 36.52 18.06 -23.23
CA PRO A 61 35.22 17.46 -23.53
C PRO A 61 34.20 18.50 -23.07
N ALA A 62 33.39 19.00 -23.99
CA ALA A 62 32.16 19.68 -23.62
C ALA A 62 31.45 18.75 -22.63
N ALA A 63 31.33 19.19 -21.38
CA ALA A 63 30.44 18.57 -20.43
C ALA A 63 29.05 18.70 -21.05
N GLU A 64 28.63 17.62 -21.70
CA GLU A 64 27.28 17.41 -22.16
C GLU A 64 26.43 17.59 -20.91
N VAL A 65 25.71 18.72 -20.86
CA VAL A 65 24.76 19.04 -19.81
C VAL A 65 23.75 17.91 -19.86
N MET A 66 23.95 16.91 -19.00
CA MET A 66 22.94 15.89 -18.80
C MET A 66 21.66 16.63 -18.46
N PRO A 67 20.55 16.42 -19.18
CA PRO A 67 19.29 17.00 -18.79
C PRO A 67 19.03 16.49 -17.37
N ALA A 68 18.93 17.44 -16.44
CA ALA A 68 18.50 17.15 -15.08
C ALA A 68 17.29 16.23 -15.19
N ALA A 69 17.41 15.03 -14.61
CA ALA A 69 16.33 14.08 -14.55
C ALA A 69 15.09 14.84 -14.08
N ASN A 70 14.08 14.93 -14.95
CA ASN A 70 12.82 15.59 -14.65
C ASN A 70 12.30 14.97 -13.35
N ALA A 71 12.42 15.69 -12.24
CA ALA A 71 11.66 15.35 -11.04
C ALA A 71 10.19 15.29 -11.48
N PRO A 72 9.45 14.20 -11.20
CA PRO A 72 8.05 14.13 -11.56
C PRO A 72 7.36 15.36 -10.98
N ALA A 73 6.66 16.10 -11.84
CA ALA A 73 5.91 17.28 -11.41
C ALA A 73 4.94 16.85 -10.31
N ALA A 74 4.93 17.60 -9.20
CA ALA A 74 4.00 17.35 -8.11
C ALA A 74 2.57 17.25 -8.67
N GLN A 75 1.87 16.17 -8.32
CA GLN A 75 0.52 15.95 -8.81
C GLN A 75 -0.39 17.09 -8.35
N ALA A 76 -1.01 17.78 -9.31
CA ALA A 76 -1.97 18.84 -8.97
C ALA A 76 -3.15 18.25 -8.18
N ILE A 77 -3.65 19.00 -7.20
CA ILE A 77 -4.85 18.64 -6.43
C ILE A 77 -6.06 18.71 -7.38
N PRO A 78 -6.82 17.62 -7.58
CA PRO A 78 -8.04 17.63 -8.38
C PRO A 78 -9.11 18.54 -7.79
N GLU A 79 -9.98 19.09 -8.65
CA GLU A 79 -11.07 19.98 -8.24
C GLU A 79 -12.05 19.27 -7.27
N GLU A 80 -12.22 17.96 -7.44
CA GLU A 80 -13.05 17.12 -6.57
C GLU A 80 -12.50 17.04 -5.15
N ASN A 81 -11.21 17.30 -4.94
CA ASN A 81 -10.53 17.30 -3.64
C ASN A 81 -10.13 18.71 -3.18
N ALA A 82 -10.67 19.77 -3.80
CA ALA A 82 -10.35 21.15 -3.42
C ALA A 82 -10.59 21.39 -1.92
N ARG A 83 -9.63 22.05 -1.25
CA ARG A 83 -9.66 22.23 0.22
C ARG A 83 -10.89 23.02 0.69
N ASP A 84 -11.32 23.99 -0.09
CA ASP A 84 -12.45 24.89 0.18
C ASP A 84 -13.79 24.29 -0.26
N ARG A 85 -13.82 23.03 -0.72
CA ARG A 85 -15.05 22.35 -1.12
C ARG A 85 -15.90 22.03 0.11
N ILE A 86 -17.01 22.76 0.24
CA ILE A 86 -18.01 22.59 1.31
C ILE A 86 -19.02 21.50 0.93
N GLU A 87 -19.44 21.46 -0.34
CA GLU A 87 -20.39 20.46 -0.84
C GLU A 87 -19.66 19.26 -1.47
N PRO A 88 -20.07 18.02 -1.17
CA PRO A 88 -19.47 16.84 -1.78
C PRO A 88 -19.49 16.92 -3.31
N ALA A 89 -18.36 16.61 -3.94
CA ALA A 89 -18.32 16.40 -5.38
C ALA A 89 -19.27 15.25 -5.77
N ALA A 90 -19.65 15.17 -7.05
CA ALA A 90 -20.40 14.01 -7.54
C ALA A 90 -19.63 12.73 -7.21
N ARG A 91 -20.29 11.77 -6.58
CA ARG A 91 -19.64 10.51 -6.22
C ARG A 91 -19.35 9.72 -7.49
N PRO A 92 -18.08 9.34 -7.77
CA PRO A 92 -17.77 8.49 -8.91
C PRO A 92 -18.48 7.15 -8.79
N ASP A 93 -18.97 6.61 -9.91
CA ASP A 93 -19.49 5.26 -9.95
C ASP A 93 -18.37 4.21 -9.79
N GLY A 94 -18.74 2.93 -9.74
CA GLY A 94 -17.79 1.82 -9.67
C GLY A 94 -17.24 1.37 -11.04
N ALA A 95 -17.73 1.91 -12.15
CA ALA A 95 -17.33 1.46 -13.49
C ALA A 95 -15.87 1.84 -13.78
N GLY A 96 -15.44 3.03 -13.34
CA GLY A 96 -14.06 3.48 -13.46
C GLY A 96 -13.02 2.62 -12.70
N ALA A 97 -13.46 1.76 -11.77
CA ALA A 97 -12.60 0.92 -10.96
C ALA A 97 -12.49 -0.54 -11.46
N GLN A 98 -13.20 -0.93 -12.53
CA GLN A 98 -13.24 -2.34 -12.96
C GLN A 98 -11.88 -2.84 -13.44
N GLU A 99 -11.18 -2.04 -14.24
CA GLU A 99 -9.87 -2.41 -14.78
C GLU A 99 -8.82 -2.55 -13.68
N ASP A 100 -8.85 -1.66 -12.70
CA ASP A 100 -7.95 -1.72 -11.55
C ASP A 100 -8.31 -2.90 -10.62
N GLY A 101 -9.60 -3.20 -10.45
CA GLY A 101 -10.06 -4.41 -9.76
C GLY A 101 -9.61 -5.70 -10.44
N ARG A 102 -9.61 -5.74 -11.78
CA ARG A 102 -9.08 -6.86 -12.57
C ARG A 102 -7.57 -7.03 -12.36
N ARG A 103 -6.81 -5.92 -12.33
CA ARG A 103 -5.36 -5.95 -12.03
C ARG A 103 -5.06 -6.39 -10.60
N LEU A 104 -5.84 -5.95 -9.63
CA LEU A 104 -5.76 -6.45 -8.25
C LEU A 104 -6.00 -7.96 -8.20
N PHE A 105 -7.02 -8.46 -8.90
CA PHE A 105 -7.27 -9.88 -8.96
C PHE A 105 -6.10 -10.63 -9.63
N GLU A 106 -5.56 -10.11 -10.73
CA GLU A 106 -4.40 -10.68 -11.39
C GLU A 106 -3.17 -10.72 -10.46
N ALA A 107 -2.92 -9.65 -9.71
CA ALA A 107 -1.87 -9.59 -8.70
C ALA A 107 -2.02 -10.69 -7.64
N ILE A 108 -3.25 -10.93 -7.17
CA ILE A 108 -3.55 -12.01 -6.21
C ILE A 108 -3.34 -13.38 -6.85
N VAL A 109 -3.82 -13.62 -8.08
CA VAL A 109 -3.68 -14.92 -8.73
C VAL A 109 -2.20 -15.26 -9.04
N ARG A 110 -1.41 -14.24 -9.39
CA ARG A 110 0.01 -14.40 -9.77
C ARG A 110 1.00 -14.20 -8.63
N ASP A 111 0.49 -13.92 -7.43
CA ASP A 111 1.30 -13.56 -6.26
C ASP A 111 2.28 -12.40 -6.51
N ASP A 112 1.85 -11.42 -7.33
CA ASP A 112 2.69 -10.31 -7.79
C ASP A 112 2.01 -8.96 -7.50
N PRO A 113 2.33 -8.33 -6.35
CA PRO A 113 1.76 -7.05 -5.97
C PRO A 113 2.02 -5.92 -6.98
N SER A 114 3.08 -6.00 -7.78
CA SER A 114 3.46 -4.93 -8.71
C SER A 114 2.40 -4.68 -9.79
N LEU A 115 1.63 -5.72 -10.16
CA LEU A 115 0.55 -5.63 -11.14
C LEU A 115 -0.59 -4.71 -10.71
N ALA A 116 -0.76 -4.51 -9.40
CA ALA A 116 -1.84 -3.70 -8.83
C ALA A 116 -1.33 -2.47 -8.06
N ALA A 117 -0.03 -2.17 -8.09
CA ALA A 117 0.56 -1.04 -7.37
C ALA A 117 -0.11 0.30 -7.70
N THR A 118 -0.53 0.49 -8.96
CA THR A 118 -1.21 1.72 -9.41
C THR A 118 -2.66 1.87 -8.92
N PHE A 119 -3.25 0.80 -8.38
CA PHE A 119 -4.57 0.86 -7.75
C PHE A 119 -4.50 1.23 -6.26
N PHE A 120 -3.31 1.12 -5.64
CA PHE A 120 -3.10 1.68 -4.32
C PHE A 120 -3.07 3.21 -4.37
N PHE A 121 -3.53 3.86 -3.30
CA PHE A 121 -3.62 5.31 -3.26
C PHE A 121 -2.25 5.97 -3.51
N PRO A 122 -2.13 6.92 -4.46
CA PRO A 122 -0.84 7.48 -4.84
C PRO A 122 -0.14 8.17 -3.66
N ARG A 123 1.19 8.00 -3.56
CA ARG A 123 2.00 8.58 -2.49
C ARG A 123 1.87 10.10 -2.41
N ASP A 124 2.01 10.79 -3.54
CA ASP A 124 1.94 12.25 -3.59
C ASP A 124 0.55 12.76 -3.19
N ALA A 125 -0.52 12.10 -3.65
CA ALA A 125 -1.88 12.38 -3.22
C ALA A 125 -2.06 12.15 -1.70
N PHE A 126 -1.46 11.10 -1.13
CA PHE A 126 -1.48 10.83 0.31
C PHE A 126 -0.84 11.95 1.13
N ALA A 127 0.29 12.48 0.66
CA ALA A 127 0.96 13.61 1.30
C ALA A 127 0.10 14.88 1.27
N HIS A 128 -0.74 15.08 0.24
CA HIS A 128 -1.70 16.18 0.21
C HIS A 128 -2.92 15.95 1.12
N VAL A 129 -3.43 14.71 1.16
CA VAL A 129 -4.65 14.37 1.89
C VAL A 129 -4.42 14.30 3.40
N LYS A 130 -3.28 13.82 3.89
CA LYS A 130 -3.05 13.63 5.32
C LYS A 130 -2.40 14.85 5.98
N ALA A 131 -3.00 15.30 7.09
CA ALA A 131 -2.48 16.35 7.95
C ALA A 131 -1.65 15.76 9.10
N ILE A 132 -0.59 15.01 8.77
CA ILE A 132 0.25 14.32 9.76
C ILE A 132 1.73 14.67 9.59
N PRO A 133 2.56 14.52 10.65
CA PRO A 133 3.97 14.93 10.59
C PRO A 133 4.84 14.19 9.57
N ASP A 134 4.55 12.91 9.30
CA ASP A 134 5.33 12.06 8.40
C ASP A 134 4.38 11.20 7.54
N PRO A 135 3.76 11.79 6.50
CA PRO A 135 2.83 11.08 5.63
C PRO A 135 3.52 9.99 4.81
N ASP A 136 4.78 10.18 4.46
CA ASP A 136 5.55 9.24 3.64
C ASP A 136 5.81 7.92 4.35
N ARG A 137 6.31 7.97 5.59
CA ARG A 137 6.52 6.75 6.38
C ARG A 137 5.21 6.03 6.64
N TYR A 138 4.12 6.76 6.84
CA TYR A 138 2.81 6.13 7.02
C TYR A 138 2.34 5.46 5.73
N TRP A 139 2.45 6.14 4.59
CA TRP A 139 2.12 5.58 3.29
C TRP A 139 2.91 4.29 3.02
N GLN A 140 4.22 4.28 3.26
CA GLN A 140 5.07 3.10 3.07
C GLN A 140 4.59 1.90 3.89
N ARG A 141 4.18 2.15 5.15
CA ARG A 141 3.61 1.09 6.01
C ARG A 141 2.30 0.54 5.45
N LEU A 142 1.43 1.41 4.94
CA LEU A 142 0.15 0.98 4.34
C LEU A 142 0.37 0.23 3.03
N PHE A 143 1.31 0.66 2.20
CA PHE A 143 1.66 -0.01 0.96
C PHE A 143 2.28 -1.40 1.22
N ALA A 144 3.22 -1.51 2.16
CA ALA A 144 3.77 -2.80 2.56
C ALA A 144 2.70 -3.75 3.11
N ARG A 145 1.67 -3.21 3.79
CA ARG A 145 0.52 -4.00 4.24
C ARG A 145 -0.34 -4.47 3.06
N TYR A 146 -0.58 -3.60 2.09
CA TYR A 146 -1.29 -3.94 0.86
C TYR A 146 -0.61 -5.09 0.10
N GLU A 147 0.72 -5.04 -0.05
CA GLU A 147 1.51 -6.13 -0.65
C GLU A 147 1.35 -7.44 0.15
N LYS A 148 1.49 -7.37 1.49
CA LYS A 148 1.28 -8.52 2.37
C LYS A 148 -0.13 -9.12 2.24
N ASP A 149 -1.15 -8.28 2.11
CA ASP A 149 -2.53 -8.74 1.94
C ASP A 149 -2.72 -9.47 0.60
N ILE A 150 -2.06 -9.03 -0.48
CA ILE A 150 -2.06 -9.73 -1.77
C ILE A 150 -1.47 -11.14 -1.60
N HIS A 151 -0.32 -11.27 -0.97
CA HIS A 151 0.29 -12.58 -0.69
C HIS A 151 -0.59 -13.48 0.19
N THR A 152 -1.24 -12.89 1.19
CA THR A 152 -2.15 -13.63 2.08
C THR A 152 -3.38 -14.14 1.32
N LEU A 153 -3.93 -13.33 0.42
CA LEU A 153 -5.05 -13.72 -0.43
C LEU A 153 -4.64 -14.76 -1.46
N HIS A 154 -3.44 -14.67 -2.04
CA HIS A 154 -2.89 -15.68 -2.95
C HIS A 154 -2.81 -17.05 -2.25
N ALA A 155 -2.23 -17.10 -1.05
CA ALA A 155 -2.09 -18.32 -0.27
C ALA A 155 -3.45 -18.96 0.13
N ALA A 156 -4.54 -18.19 0.10
CA ALA A 156 -5.89 -18.68 0.35
C ALA A 156 -6.59 -19.23 -0.91
N LEU A 157 -6.02 -19.05 -2.11
CA LEU A 157 -6.59 -19.60 -3.33
C LEU A 157 -6.43 -21.13 -3.39
N PRO A 158 -7.45 -21.87 -3.83
CA PRO A 158 -7.32 -23.32 -3.98
C PRO A 158 -6.30 -23.68 -5.06
N GLU A 159 -5.33 -24.53 -4.70
CA GLU A 159 -4.32 -25.05 -5.63
C GLU A 159 -4.95 -25.79 -6.82
N GLY A 160 -4.31 -25.69 -7.99
CA GLY A 160 -4.75 -26.38 -9.20
C GLY A 160 -6.07 -25.88 -9.79
N THR A 161 -6.57 -24.72 -9.33
CA THR A 161 -7.77 -24.09 -9.89
C THR A 161 -7.43 -22.95 -10.84
N THR A 162 -8.40 -22.59 -11.69
CA THR A 162 -8.29 -21.43 -12.58
C THR A 162 -9.31 -20.38 -12.15
N PRO A 163 -8.92 -19.47 -11.23
CA PRO A 163 -9.81 -18.43 -10.76
C PRO A 163 -9.97 -17.34 -11.84
N ALA A 164 -11.16 -16.78 -12.01
CA ALA A 164 -11.46 -15.78 -13.03
C ALA A 164 -12.22 -14.57 -12.47
N PHE A 165 -11.76 -13.36 -12.77
CA PHE A 165 -12.38 -12.10 -12.34
C PHE A 165 -13.77 -11.93 -12.97
N GLU A 166 -14.73 -11.46 -12.18
CA GLU A 166 -16.06 -11.06 -12.69
C GLU A 166 -16.28 -9.56 -12.62
N ARG A 167 -16.16 -8.96 -11.43
CA ARG A 167 -16.36 -7.51 -11.23
C ARG A 167 -15.83 -7.03 -9.88
N LEU A 168 -15.55 -5.74 -9.79
CA LEU A 168 -15.40 -5.02 -8.52
C LEU A 168 -16.69 -4.25 -8.19
N GLU A 169 -17.28 -4.53 -7.04
CA GLU A 169 -18.42 -3.79 -6.52
C GLU A 169 -17.96 -2.68 -5.57
N VAL A 170 -18.00 -1.43 -6.04
CA VAL A 170 -17.83 -0.27 -5.17
C VAL A 170 -19.15 0.01 -4.46
N VAL A 171 -19.24 -0.42 -3.20
CA VAL A 171 -20.49 -0.35 -2.42
C VAL A 171 -20.78 1.08 -1.96
N ARG A 172 -22.06 1.40 -1.70
CA ARG A 172 -22.44 2.75 -1.23
C ARG A 172 -22.08 3.01 0.23
N ARG A 173 -21.74 1.98 1.02
CA ARG A 173 -21.35 2.10 2.42
C ARG A 173 -20.08 2.95 2.56
N GLY A 174 -20.11 3.92 3.46
CA GLY A 174 -19.13 5.01 3.51
C GLY A 174 -19.79 6.34 3.13
N GLY A 175 -19.00 7.36 2.86
CA GLY A 175 -19.51 8.71 2.68
C GLY A 175 -18.41 9.70 2.29
N TRP A 176 -18.82 10.95 2.14
CA TRP A 176 -17.92 12.08 2.01
C TRP A 176 -17.18 12.27 3.33
N VAL A 177 -15.86 12.42 3.24
CA VAL A 177 -14.97 12.72 4.36
C VAL A 177 -14.56 14.17 4.25
N ASN A 178 -14.83 14.97 5.28
CA ASN A 178 -14.55 16.40 5.26
C ASN A 178 -13.10 16.69 5.63
N VAL A 179 -12.67 17.92 5.38
CA VAL A 179 -11.42 18.45 5.94
C VAL A 179 -11.49 18.38 7.47
N GLY A 180 -10.42 17.91 8.10
CA GLY A 180 -10.31 17.72 9.55
C GLY A 180 -10.76 16.34 10.04
N ASP A 181 -11.67 15.67 9.32
CA ASP A 181 -12.08 14.30 9.66
C ASP A 181 -10.90 13.34 9.44
N GLU A 182 -10.73 12.36 10.33
CA GLU A 182 -9.69 11.32 10.24
C GLU A 182 -8.25 11.87 10.03
N GLY A 183 -7.99 13.10 10.48
CA GLY A 183 -6.70 13.79 10.31
C GLY A 183 -6.39 14.17 8.86
N ASN A 184 -7.41 14.50 8.06
CA ASN A 184 -7.26 14.86 6.65
C ASN A 184 -7.20 16.38 6.42
N ALA A 185 -6.32 16.81 5.52
CA ALA A 185 -6.21 18.19 5.04
C ALA A 185 -7.08 18.48 3.79
N LEU A 186 -7.53 17.44 3.09
CA LEU A 186 -8.37 17.53 1.90
C LEU A 186 -9.52 16.52 1.97
N PRO A 187 -10.70 16.86 1.40
CA PRO A 187 -11.86 15.98 1.43
C PRO A 187 -11.81 14.92 0.33
N TYR A 188 -12.59 13.84 0.48
CA TYR A 188 -12.75 12.78 -0.51
C TYR A 188 -13.99 11.93 -0.25
N TRP A 189 -14.43 11.17 -1.25
CA TRP A 189 -15.35 10.04 -1.04
C TRP A 189 -14.63 8.80 -0.55
N ALA A 190 -15.22 8.11 0.43
CA ALA A 190 -14.81 6.79 0.91
C ALA A 190 -15.92 5.74 0.69
N ALA A 191 -15.53 4.57 0.20
CA ALA A 191 -16.36 3.37 0.10
C ALA A 191 -15.74 2.24 0.93
N ARG A 192 -16.50 1.64 1.83
CA ARG A 192 -16.01 0.66 2.82
C ARG A 192 -16.71 -0.68 2.66
N HIS A 193 -15.94 -1.78 2.73
CA HIS A 193 -16.38 -3.17 2.52
C HIS A 193 -16.91 -3.39 1.09
N ASN A 194 -16.08 -2.99 0.13
CA ASN A 194 -16.32 -3.26 -1.29
C ASN A 194 -16.11 -4.75 -1.55
N VAL A 195 -16.67 -5.27 -2.64
CA VAL A 195 -16.65 -6.72 -2.91
C VAL A 195 -16.07 -6.98 -4.28
N LEU A 196 -15.00 -7.75 -4.35
CA LEU A 196 -14.50 -8.27 -5.61
C LEU A 196 -15.08 -9.66 -5.83
N HIS A 197 -15.83 -9.81 -6.93
CA HIS A 197 -16.49 -11.04 -7.34
C HIS A 197 -15.61 -11.75 -8.35
N TYR A 198 -15.44 -13.05 -8.16
CA TYR A 198 -14.67 -13.91 -9.04
C TYR A 198 -15.27 -15.32 -9.04
N THR A 199 -14.82 -16.18 -9.94
CA THR A 199 -15.19 -17.59 -9.94
C THR A 199 -14.00 -18.48 -9.73
N VAL A 200 -14.25 -19.65 -9.14
CA VAL A 200 -13.30 -20.76 -9.10
C VAL A 200 -14.02 -21.98 -9.66
N ASN A 201 -13.53 -22.52 -10.79
CA ASN A 201 -14.18 -23.63 -11.50
C ASN A 201 -15.67 -23.34 -11.78
N GLY A 202 -15.99 -22.10 -12.17
CA GLY A 202 -17.35 -21.63 -12.46
C GLY A 202 -18.24 -21.41 -11.24
N LYS A 203 -17.74 -21.61 -10.01
CA LYS A 203 -18.50 -21.32 -8.78
C LYS A 203 -18.21 -19.89 -8.33
N PRO A 204 -19.23 -19.06 -8.05
CA PRO A 204 -19.05 -17.71 -7.55
C PRO A 204 -18.31 -17.72 -6.21
N GLN A 205 -17.39 -16.77 -6.06
CA GLN A 205 -16.60 -16.48 -4.87
C GLN A 205 -16.53 -14.97 -4.70
N THR A 206 -16.20 -14.54 -3.49
CA THR A 206 -16.04 -13.12 -3.15
C THR A 206 -14.84 -12.91 -2.25
N LEU A 207 -14.19 -11.77 -2.40
CA LEU A 207 -13.25 -11.24 -1.41
C LEU A 207 -13.60 -9.79 -1.09
N GLU A 208 -13.33 -9.37 0.14
CA GLU A 208 -13.54 -7.98 0.57
C GLU A 208 -12.37 -7.10 0.11
N VAL A 209 -12.69 -5.89 -0.37
CA VAL A 209 -11.75 -4.78 -0.53
C VAL A 209 -12.13 -3.71 0.49
N ARG A 210 -11.38 -3.66 1.60
CA ARG A 210 -11.81 -2.99 2.84
C ARG A 210 -12.13 -1.51 2.67
N VAL A 211 -11.22 -0.72 2.10
CA VAL A 211 -11.43 0.72 1.90
C VAL A 211 -10.95 1.14 0.51
N LEU A 212 -11.87 1.77 -0.23
CA LEU A 212 -11.57 2.58 -1.40
C LEU A 212 -11.78 4.06 -1.05
N ILE A 213 -10.87 4.93 -1.47
CA ILE A 213 -11.04 6.39 -1.42
C ILE A 213 -10.82 7.01 -2.79
N THR A 214 -11.27 8.25 -2.96
CA THR A 214 -11.15 8.97 -4.24
C THR A 214 -9.98 9.95 -4.27
N TRP A 215 -9.35 10.04 -5.44
CA TRP A 215 -8.53 11.17 -5.85
C TRP A 215 -8.95 11.58 -7.26
N GLY A 216 -9.50 12.79 -7.39
CA GLY A 216 -10.30 13.18 -8.53
C GLY A 216 -11.50 12.25 -8.69
N ASN A 217 -11.74 11.81 -9.92
CA ASN A 217 -12.84 10.89 -10.26
C ASN A 217 -12.44 9.40 -10.23
N ARG A 218 -11.30 9.03 -9.64
CA ARG A 218 -10.83 7.64 -9.56
C ARG A 218 -10.86 7.10 -8.13
N TRP A 219 -11.20 5.82 -7.99
CA TRP A 219 -11.12 5.06 -6.74
C TRP A 219 -9.75 4.40 -6.60
N TYR A 220 -9.27 4.30 -5.36
CA TYR A 220 -8.00 3.67 -5.01
C TYR A 220 -8.12 2.94 -3.68
N VAL A 221 -7.37 1.86 -3.54
CA VAL A 221 -7.27 1.10 -2.29
C VAL A 221 -6.37 1.84 -1.29
N THR A 222 -6.82 1.93 -0.04
CA THR A 222 -5.95 2.28 1.11
C THR A 222 -5.81 1.12 2.09
N HIS A 223 -6.81 0.24 2.15
CA HIS A 223 -6.80 -0.98 2.94
C HIS A 223 -7.44 -2.10 2.13
N LEU A 224 -6.72 -3.21 1.95
CA LEU A 224 -7.23 -4.39 1.27
C LEU A 224 -7.94 -5.32 2.27
N SER A 225 -7.29 -5.69 3.38
CA SER A 225 -7.91 -6.43 4.48
C SER A 225 -8.26 -5.56 5.69
N GLU A 226 -8.69 -6.20 6.80
CA GLU A 226 -8.90 -5.52 8.09
C GLU A 226 -7.63 -4.83 8.61
N PHE A 227 -7.78 -4.01 9.64
CA PHE A 227 -6.67 -3.38 10.35
C PHE A 227 -6.10 -4.41 11.36
N HIS A 228 -4.80 -4.70 11.28
CA HIS A 228 -4.10 -5.58 12.23
C HIS A 228 -3.05 -4.80 12.98
#